data_AF-A0A268HBY2-F1
#
_entry.id   AF-A0A268HBY2-F1
#
_cell.length_a   1.000
_cell.length_b   1.000
_cell.length_c   1.000
_cell.angle_alpha   90.00
_cell.angle_beta   90.00
_cell.angle_gamma   90.00
#
_symmetry.space_group_name_H-M   'P 1'
#
loop_
_entity.id
_entity.type
_entity.pdbx_description
1 polymer ?
#
loop_
_entity_poly.entity_id
_entity_poly.type
_entity_poly.pdbx_seq_one_letter_code
_entity_poly.pdbx_strand_id
1 'polypeptide(L)'
;HNPLFYNVLHNEFKKDKFKKYFLKKKGDGEHELVSQRNDSPFSYHLFLKTEIETAIETDQLKKYHFNYLRNILEKTSTFLGYDNWGELLFEITEGNPEPYITRIINISSHSKHSGDEIAELLDDDKRVLNYLLKGLKEKYHFK
;
A
#
# COMPACT_ATOMS: atom_id res chain seq x y z
N HIS A 1 -1.54 14.35 -0.63
CA HIS A 1 -0.64 14.52 0.53
C HIS A 1 0.68 13.84 0.22
N ASN A 2 1.77 14.60 0.03
CA ASN A 2 3.08 14.02 -0.27
C ASN A 2 3.71 13.50 1.04
N PRO A 3 3.99 12.19 1.18
CA PRO A 3 4.61 11.63 2.38
C PRO A 3 5.95 12.30 2.73
N LEU A 4 6.71 12.75 1.74
CA LEU A 4 7.98 13.45 1.96
C LEU A 4 7.76 14.80 2.67
N PHE A 5 6.69 15.52 2.33
CA PHE A 5 6.37 16.79 2.97
C PHE A 5 6.00 16.59 4.44
N TYR A 6 5.20 15.57 4.75
CA TYR A 6 4.92 15.20 6.14
C TYR A 6 6.19 14.80 6.87
N ASN A 7 7.08 14.04 6.23
CA ASN A 7 8.33 13.59 6.85
C ASN A 7 9.27 14.76 7.15
N VAL A 8 9.35 15.76 6.27
CA VAL A 8 10.09 17.00 6.53
C VAL A 8 9.51 17.70 7.75
N LEU A 9 8.20 17.97 7.79
CA LEU A 9 7.56 18.60 8.96
C LEU A 9 7.76 17.78 10.24
N HIS A 10 7.59 16.46 10.17
CA HIS A 10 7.75 15.55 11.30
C HIS A 10 9.17 15.61 11.89
N ASN A 11 10.18 15.78 11.04
CA ASN A 11 11.58 15.93 11.45
C ASN A 11 11.89 17.32 12.01
N GLU A 12 11.37 18.39 11.41
CA GLU A 12 11.54 19.76 11.92
C GLU A 12 10.87 19.94 13.29
N PHE A 13 9.74 19.26 13.53
CA PHE A 13 9.03 19.27 14.81
C PHE A 13 9.49 18.19 15.80
N LYS A 14 10.75 17.70 15.71
CA LYS A 14 11.32 16.71 16.65
C LYS A 14 11.41 17.13 18.12
N LYS A 15 11.12 18.38 18.47
CA LYS A 15 11.10 18.82 19.87
C LYS A 15 9.92 18.16 20.61
N ASP A 16 10.14 17.59 21.80
CA ASP A 16 9.13 16.97 22.70
C ASP A 16 7.89 17.83 23.00
N LYS A 17 7.93 19.11 22.62
CA LYS A 17 6.85 20.08 22.75
C LYS A 17 5.67 19.79 21.80
N PHE A 18 5.88 19.13 20.66
CA PHE A 18 4.84 18.93 19.65
C PHE A 18 4.33 17.50 19.64
N LYS A 19 3.05 17.32 20.00
CA LYS A 19 2.37 16.03 19.88
C LYS A 19 2.06 15.76 18.40
N LYS A 20 2.46 14.59 17.92
CA LYS A 20 2.29 14.18 16.52
C LYS A 20 1.18 13.13 16.43
N TYR A 21 0.28 13.33 15.48
CA TYR A 21 -0.87 12.46 15.29
C TYR A 21 -1.07 12.14 13.81
N PHE A 22 -1.67 10.98 13.58
CA PHE A 22 -2.20 10.55 12.29
C PHE A 22 -3.72 10.44 12.40
N LEU A 23 -4.43 11.08 11.48
CA LEU A 23 -5.89 10.95 11.38
C LEU A 23 -6.21 9.76 10.46
N LYS A 24 -6.70 8.68 11.04
CA LYS A 24 -7.20 7.51 10.31
C LYS A 24 -8.71 7.64 10.12
N LYS A 25 -9.21 7.44 8.91
CA LYS A 25 -10.63 7.23 8.67
C LYS A 25 -10.93 5.74 8.75
N LYS A 26 -11.92 5.35 9.55
CA LYS A 26 -12.40 3.99 9.67
C LYS A 26 -13.49 3.69 8.62
N GLY A 27 -13.74 2.41 8.37
CA GLY A 27 -14.71 1.95 7.36
C GLY A 27 -16.17 2.30 7.68
N ASP A 28 -16.49 2.58 8.94
CA ASP A 28 -17.80 3.01 9.46
C ASP A 28 -18.04 4.54 9.36
N GLY A 29 -17.06 5.29 8.85
CA GLY A 29 -17.12 6.74 8.78
C GLY A 29 -16.57 7.47 10.02
N GLU A 30 -16.19 6.74 11.06
CA GLU A 30 -15.51 7.32 12.23
C GLU A 30 -14.07 7.72 11.89
N HIS A 31 -13.52 8.61 12.70
CA HIS A 31 -12.13 9.05 12.58
C HIS A 31 -11.38 8.80 13.88
N GLU A 32 -10.14 8.31 13.76
CA GLU A 32 -9.28 8.01 14.88
C GLU A 32 -7.99 8.84 14.80
N LEU A 33 -7.61 9.46 15.91
CA LEU A 33 -6.35 10.17 16.06
C LEU A 33 -5.32 9.25 16.73
N VAL A 34 -4.44 8.68 15.92
CA VAL A 34 -3.38 7.77 16.37
C VAL A 34 -2.14 8.58 16.73
N SER A 35 -1.65 8.45 17.97
CA SER A 35 -0.43 9.13 18.43
C SER A 35 0.81 8.51 17.78
N GLN A 36 1.68 9.35 17.20
CA GLN A 36 2.97 8.94 16.64
C GLN A 36 4.10 9.33 17.60
N ARG A 37 4.68 8.33 18.28
CA ARG A 37 5.76 8.51 19.26
C ARG A 37 7.17 8.31 18.71
N ASN A 38 7.31 7.65 17.56
CA ASN A 38 8.62 7.28 17.03
C ASN A 38 9.22 8.39 16.15
N ASP A 39 10.56 8.47 16.18
CA ASP A 39 11.38 9.32 15.31
C ASP A 39 11.39 8.88 13.83
N SER A 40 10.77 7.75 13.52
CA SER A 40 10.64 7.29 12.14
C SER A 40 9.54 8.08 11.44
N PRO A 41 9.82 8.69 10.28
CA PRO A 41 8.81 9.34 9.47
C PRO A 41 7.69 8.36 9.07
N PHE A 42 6.52 8.87 8.71
CA PHE A 42 5.38 8.06 8.32
C PHE A 42 5.73 7.17 7.11
N SER A 43 5.84 5.87 7.36
CA SER A 43 6.02 4.86 6.32
C SER A 43 4.66 4.58 5.67
N TYR A 44 4.23 5.48 4.77
CA TYR A 44 2.96 5.36 4.06
C TYR A 44 2.78 3.97 3.42
N HIS A 45 3.84 3.40 2.84
CA HIS A 45 3.81 2.06 2.26
C HIS A 45 3.59 0.95 3.30
N LEU A 46 4.05 1.09 4.55
CA LEU A 46 3.73 0.15 5.63
C LEU A 46 2.27 0.24 6.04
N PHE A 47 1.73 1.47 6.13
CA PHE A 47 0.29 1.66 6.37
C PHE A 47 -0.55 0.99 5.27
N LEU A 48 -0.21 1.23 4.00
CA LEU A 48 -0.89 0.61 2.86
C LEU A 48 -0.82 -0.93 2.93
N LYS A 49 0.33 -1.49 3.30
CA LYS A 49 0.50 -2.94 3.52
C LYS A 49 -0.45 -3.44 4.60
N THR A 50 -0.49 -2.80 5.76
CA THR A 50 -1.36 -3.21 6.88
C THR A 50 -2.83 -3.16 6.48
N GLU A 51 -3.28 -2.13 5.76
CA GLU A 51 -4.66 -2.06 5.28
C GLU A 51 -5.01 -3.22 4.35
N ILE A 52 -4.09 -3.61 3.45
CA ILE A 52 -4.28 -4.80 2.61
C ILE A 52 -4.33 -6.08 3.46
N GLU A 53 -3.41 -6.25 4.42
CA GLU A 53 -3.36 -7.43 5.30
C GLU A 53 -4.67 -7.59 6.09
N THR A 54 -5.16 -6.52 6.71
CA THR A 54 -6.44 -6.52 7.42
C THR A 54 -7.61 -6.82 6.49
N ALA A 55 -7.60 -6.29 5.26
CA ALA A 55 -8.66 -6.57 4.30
C ALA A 55 -8.66 -8.02 3.80
N ILE A 56 -7.49 -8.66 3.72
CA ILE A 56 -7.37 -10.10 3.44
C ILE A 56 -7.95 -10.92 4.61
N GLU A 57 -7.55 -10.59 5.84
CA GLU A 57 -7.99 -11.32 7.05
C GLU A 57 -9.50 -11.22 7.31
N THR A 58 -10.10 -10.09 6.95
CA THR A 58 -11.54 -9.82 7.16
C THR A 58 -12.41 -10.10 5.93
N ASP A 59 -11.81 -10.61 4.84
CA ASP A 59 -12.43 -10.78 3.52
C ASP A 59 -13.14 -9.50 3.00
N GLN A 60 -12.56 -8.33 3.33
CA GLN A 60 -13.04 -7.01 2.91
C GLN A 60 -12.18 -6.41 1.78
N LEU A 61 -11.52 -7.24 0.99
CA LEU A 61 -10.77 -6.78 -0.16
C LEU A 61 -11.68 -6.12 -1.21
N LYS A 62 -11.38 -4.85 -1.48
CA LYS A 62 -12.01 -4.01 -2.52
C LYS A 62 -10.99 -3.58 -3.58
N LYS A 63 -11.48 -3.17 -4.76
CA LYS A 63 -10.63 -2.75 -5.90
C LYS A 63 -9.53 -1.75 -5.54
N TYR A 64 -9.80 -0.78 -4.68
CA TYR A 64 -8.81 0.23 -4.32
C TYR A 64 -7.56 -0.35 -3.63
N HIS A 65 -7.60 -1.56 -3.08
CA HIS A 65 -6.42 -2.21 -2.49
C HIS A 65 -5.35 -2.55 -3.53
N PHE A 66 -5.71 -2.73 -4.81
CA PHE A 66 -4.71 -2.84 -5.88
C PHE A 66 -3.92 -1.54 -6.06
N ASN A 67 -4.51 -0.39 -5.74
CA ASN A 67 -3.82 0.90 -5.81
C ASN A 67 -2.81 0.99 -4.68
N TYR A 68 -3.16 0.44 -3.51
CA TYR A 68 -2.25 0.33 -2.38
C TYR A 68 -1.06 -0.56 -2.72
N LEU A 69 -1.33 -1.73 -3.31
CA LEU A 69 -0.28 -2.64 -3.79
C LEU A 69 0.62 -1.96 -4.83
N ARG A 70 0.04 -1.24 -5.79
CA ARG A 70 0.81 -0.49 -6.79
C ARG A 70 1.73 0.55 -6.16
N ASN A 71 1.23 1.32 -5.19
CA ASN A 71 2.03 2.30 -4.47
C ASN A 71 3.19 1.64 -3.71
N ILE A 72 2.96 0.47 -3.09
CA ILE A 72 4.02 -0.30 -2.44
C ILE A 72 5.06 -0.73 -3.47
N LEU A 73 4.64 -1.33 -4.60
CA LEU A 73 5.55 -1.77 -5.66
C LEU A 73 6.39 -0.62 -6.21
N GLU A 74 5.80 0.54 -6.48
CA GLU A 74 6.54 1.72 -6.96
C GLU A 74 7.58 2.24 -5.95
N LYS A 75 7.23 2.24 -4.66
CA LYS A 75 8.17 2.66 -3.61
C LYS A 75 9.28 1.64 -3.41
N THR A 76 8.95 0.36 -3.42
CA THR A 76 9.93 -0.72 -3.31
C THR A 76 10.85 -0.74 -4.53
N SER A 77 10.35 -0.52 -5.74
CA SER A 77 11.18 -0.51 -6.96
C SER A 77 12.15 0.66 -6.95
N THR A 78 11.67 1.85 -6.56
CA THR A 78 12.51 3.05 -6.39
C THR A 78 13.59 2.82 -5.33
N PHE A 79 13.23 2.20 -4.20
CA PHE A 79 14.18 1.94 -3.11
C PHE A 79 15.27 0.92 -3.49
N LEU A 80 14.92 -0.09 -4.27
CA LEU A 80 15.84 -1.13 -4.73
C LEU A 80 16.62 -0.76 -6.00
N GLY A 81 16.27 0.36 -6.64
CA GLY A 81 16.97 0.85 -7.84
C GLY A 81 16.54 0.20 -9.16
N TYR A 82 15.33 -0.37 -9.22
CA TYR A 82 14.75 -0.88 -10.46
C TYR A 82 14.19 0.27 -11.33
N ASP A 83 14.22 0.11 -12.65
CA ASP A 83 13.70 1.11 -13.60
C ASP A 83 12.17 1.21 -13.51
N ASN A 84 11.51 0.09 -13.22
CA ASN A 84 10.06 0.06 -13.03
C ASN A 84 9.59 -1.01 -12.03
N TRP A 85 8.41 -0.77 -11.46
CA TRP A 85 7.74 -1.67 -10.52
C TRP A 85 7.39 -3.05 -11.11
N GLY A 86 7.32 -3.19 -12.43
CA GLY A 86 7.03 -4.45 -13.12
C GLY A 86 8.16 -5.46 -12.99
N GLU A 87 9.40 -5.01 -12.82
CA GLU A 87 10.56 -5.89 -12.54
C GLU A 87 10.36 -6.65 -11.22
N LEU A 88 9.74 -6.02 -10.22
CA LEU A 88 9.37 -6.71 -8.98
C LEU A 88 8.37 -7.84 -9.23
N LEU A 89 7.47 -7.70 -10.22
CA LEU A 89 6.55 -8.77 -10.57
C LEU A 89 7.29 -9.96 -11.19
N PHE A 90 8.22 -9.71 -12.12
CA PHE A 90 9.08 -10.77 -12.65
C PHE A 90 9.78 -11.53 -11.53
N GLU A 91 10.33 -10.80 -10.57
CA GLU A 91 10.99 -11.39 -9.41
C GLU A 91 10.01 -12.20 -8.52
N ILE A 92 8.78 -11.72 -8.29
CA ILE A 92 7.76 -12.41 -7.46
C ILE A 92 7.21 -13.65 -8.18
N THR A 93 7.12 -13.61 -9.51
CA THR A 93 6.48 -14.63 -10.35
C THR A 93 7.49 -15.57 -11.04
N GLU A 94 8.71 -15.64 -10.51
CA GLU A 94 9.79 -16.50 -11.01
C GLU A 94 10.07 -16.32 -12.52
N GLY A 95 10.00 -15.08 -12.99
CA GLY A 95 10.31 -14.70 -14.37
C GLY A 95 9.11 -14.78 -15.33
N ASN A 96 7.93 -15.16 -14.87
CA ASN A 96 6.75 -15.30 -15.74
C ASN A 96 5.50 -14.61 -15.18
N PRO A 97 5.48 -13.27 -15.14
CA PRO A 97 4.30 -12.55 -14.68
C PRO A 97 3.19 -12.69 -15.72
N GLU A 98 2.10 -13.36 -15.33
CA GLU A 98 0.94 -13.48 -16.22
C GLU A 98 0.49 -12.10 -16.70
N PRO A 99 0.18 -11.93 -18.00
CA PRO A 99 -0.33 -10.65 -18.53
C PRO A 99 -1.54 -10.11 -17.75
N TYR A 100 -2.32 -11.02 -17.16
CA TYR A 100 -3.42 -10.71 -16.26
C TYR A 100 -3.00 -9.87 -15.05
N ILE A 101 -1.92 -10.25 -14.36
CA ILE A 101 -1.40 -9.58 -13.16
C ILE A 101 -1.05 -8.13 -13.46
N THR A 102 -0.30 -7.90 -14.54
CA THR A 102 0.08 -6.55 -14.95
C THR A 102 -1.15 -5.71 -15.32
N ARG A 103 -2.12 -6.33 -16.01
CA ARG A 103 -3.36 -5.68 -16.42
C ARG A 103 -4.23 -5.28 -15.22
N ILE A 104 -4.47 -6.18 -14.26
CA ILE A 104 -5.34 -5.89 -13.11
C ILE A 104 -4.75 -4.79 -12.22
N ILE A 105 -3.42 -4.77 -12.04
CA ILE A 105 -2.73 -3.70 -11.32
C ILE A 105 -2.90 -2.36 -12.05
N ASN A 106 -2.65 -2.32 -13.37
CA ASN A 106 -2.74 -1.08 -14.14
C ASN A 106 -4.17 -0.52 -14.20
N ILE A 107 -5.17 -1.38 -14.45
CA ILE A 107 -6.59 -0.99 -14.52
C ILE A 107 -7.06 -0.45 -13.17
N SER A 108 -6.80 -1.19 -12.09
CA SER A 108 -7.22 -0.75 -10.76
C SER A 108 -6.52 0.56 -10.38
N SER A 109 -5.24 0.71 -10.72
CA SER A 109 -4.44 1.91 -10.40
C SER A 109 -4.85 3.17 -11.18
N HIS A 110 -5.59 3.03 -12.28
CA HIS A 110 -6.05 4.12 -13.13
C HIS A 110 -7.51 4.53 -12.89
N SER A 111 -8.23 3.87 -11.97
CA SER A 111 -9.54 4.35 -11.50
C SER A 111 -9.38 5.63 -10.65
N LYS A 112 -8.91 6.71 -11.29
CA LYS A 112 -8.84 8.08 -10.75
C LYS A 112 -10.21 8.70 -10.48
N HIS A 113 -11.28 7.95 -10.66
CA HIS A 113 -12.64 8.39 -10.45
C HIS A 113 -13.47 7.24 -9.89
N SER A 114 -13.56 7.20 -8.55
CA SER A 114 -14.80 6.91 -7.82
C SER A 114 -14.44 6.62 -6.37
N GLY A 115 -14.78 7.56 -5.48
CA GLY A 115 -15.03 7.24 -4.07
C GLY A 115 -16.24 6.31 -3.87
N ASP A 116 -16.80 5.77 -4.96
CA ASP A 116 -18.02 4.98 -5.06
C ASP A 116 -17.83 3.57 -5.63
N GLU A 117 -16.61 3.14 -6.02
CA GLU A 117 -16.40 1.74 -6.39
C GLU A 117 -16.26 0.86 -5.13
N ILE A 118 -17.37 0.70 -4.41
CA ILE A 118 -17.68 -0.44 -3.52
C ILE A 118 -17.92 -1.69 -4.39
N ALA A 119 -17.22 -1.81 -5.51
CA ALA A 119 -17.29 -3.00 -6.34
C ALA A 119 -16.47 -4.07 -5.63
N GLU A 120 -17.15 -5.13 -5.21
CA GLU A 120 -16.50 -6.32 -4.69
C GLU A 120 -15.54 -6.89 -5.73
N LEU A 121 -14.39 -7.39 -5.25
CA LEU A 121 -13.44 -8.08 -6.10
C LEU A 121 -13.93 -9.50 -6.37
N LEU A 122 -13.70 -9.97 -7.60
CA LEU A 122 -13.86 -11.39 -7.92
C LEU A 122 -12.86 -12.21 -7.08
N ASP A 123 -13.22 -13.45 -6.75
CA ASP A 123 -12.37 -14.30 -5.92
C ASP A 123 -10.98 -14.52 -6.52
N ASP A 124 -10.89 -14.60 -7.85
CA ASP A 124 -9.60 -14.71 -8.55
C ASP A 124 -8.74 -13.44 -8.38
N ASP A 125 -9.35 -12.25 -8.38
CA ASP A 125 -8.63 -11.00 -8.11
C ASP A 125 -8.12 -10.95 -6.66
N LYS A 126 -8.94 -11.39 -5.70
CA LYS A 126 -8.53 -11.49 -4.30
C LYS A 126 -7.32 -12.42 -4.15
N ARG A 127 -7.33 -13.57 -4.84
CA ARG A 127 -6.22 -14.53 -4.84
C ARG A 127 -4.95 -13.93 -5.43
N VAL A 128 -5.05 -13.21 -6.54
CA VAL A 128 -3.91 -12.52 -7.15
C VAL A 128 -3.30 -11.50 -6.18
N LEU A 129 -4.13 -10.67 -5.54
CA LEU A 129 -3.65 -9.66 -4.61
C LEU A 129 -2.92 -10.28 -3.41
N ASN A 130 -3.49 -11.33 -2.83
CA ASN A 130 -2.86 -12.08 -1.73
C ASN A 130 -1.53 -12.73 -2.14
N TYR A 131 -1.50 -13.37 -3.31
CA TYR A 131 -0.29 -14.00 -3.87
C TYR A 131 0.84 -12.99 -4.03
N LEU A 132 0.56 -11.82 -4.63
CA LEU A 132 1.55 -10.77 -4.83
C LEU A 132 2.06 -10.17 -3.53
N LEU A 133 1.17 -9.90 -2.56
CA LEU A 133 1.58 -9.39 -1.27
C LEU A 133 2.47 -10.39 -0.53
N LYS A 134 2.13 -11.69 -0.57
CA LYS A 134 2.93 -12.75 0.03
C LYS A 134 4.32 -12.83 -0.61
N GLY A 135 4.40 -12.84 -1.94
CA GLY A 135 5.69 -12.86 -2.65
C GLY A 135 6.56 -11.64 -2.34
N LEU A 136 5.95 -10.45 -2.20
CA LEU A 136 6.67 -9.24 -1.79
C LEU A 136 7.23 -9.35 -0.37
N LYS A 137 6.48 -9.93 0.57
CA LYS A 137 6.93 -10.16 1.96
C LYS A 137 8.07 -11.18 2.03
N GLU A 138 7.93 -12.29 1.32
CA GLU A 138 8.90 -13.39 1.32
C GLU A 138 10.22 -12.96 0.69
N LYS A 139 10.17 -12.28 -0.46
CA LYS A 139 11.36 -11.93 -1.23
C LYS A 139 12.13 -10.74 -0.69
N TYR A 140 11.44 -9.73 -0.15
CA TYR A 140 12.05 -8.47 0.27
C TYR A 140 12.03 -8.24 1.78
N HIS A 141 11.65 -9.25 2.57
CA HIS A 141 11.60 -9.21 4.04
C HIS A 141 10.88 -7.97 4.59
N PHE A 142 9.80 -7.58 3.90
CA PHE A 142 8.95 -6.46 4.30
C PHE A 142 8.24 -6.84 5.61
N LYS A 143 8.80 -6.41 6.75
CA LYS A 143 8.22 -6.60 8.08
C LYS A 143 7.01 -5.69 8.25
#